data_AF-A0A7S3MPI8-F1
#
_entry.id   AF-A0A7S3MPI8-F1
#
_cell.length_a   1.000
_cell.length_b   1.000
_cell.length_c   1.000
_cell.angle_alpha   90.00
_cell.angle_beta   90.00
_cell.angle_gamma   90.00
#
_symmetry.space_group_name_H-M   'P 1'
#
loop_
_entity.id
_entity.type
_entity.pdbx_description
1 polymer ?
#
loop_
_entity_poly.entity_id
_entity_poly.type
_entity_poly.pdbx_seq_one_letter_code
_entity_poly.pdbx_strand_id
1 'polypeptide(L)'
;TASPDTFHDVKKLASAINSVIASKQWGNEALFAERIAEACVLAMPKDITKFNQDNIRVAKILGSSVQATTVVRGMCMPRGALGTIKEVVNAKVAVYGIPLDSATTETKGTVLLKSAADLKNYNDSEEAALEKIIKA
;
A
#
# COMPACT_ATOMS: atom_id res chain seq x y z
N THR A 1 -2.50 -19.05 30.08
CA THR A 1 -2.91 -18.52 28.75
C THR A 1 -3.60 -17.19 28.97
N ALA A 2 -3.33 -16.18 28.15
CA ALA A 2 -3.93 -14.85 28.32
C ALA A 2 -5.45 -14.92 28.10
N SER A 3 -6.23 -14.16 28.86
CA SER A 3 -7.68 -14.09 28.66
C SER A 3 -8.00 -13.48 27.28
N PRO A 4 -9.08 -13.91 26.62
CA PRO A 4 -9.42 -13.45 25.26
C PRO A 4 -9.60 -11.92 25.15
N ASP A 5 -9.95 -11.24 26.23
CA ASP A 5 -10.06 -9.77 26.28
C ASP A 5 -8.73 -9.05 26.04
N THR A 6 -7.60 -9.74 26.22
CA THR A 6 -6.25 -9.19 26.05
C THR A 6 -6.00 -8.76 24.60
N PHE A 7 -6.62 -9.41 23.62
CA PHE A 7 -6.38 -9.15 22.20
C PHE A 7 -7.09 -7.90 21.66
N HIS A 8 -8.06 -7.36 22.40
CA HIS A 8 -8.79 -6.15 22.04
C HIS A 8 -8.38 -4.93 22.87
N ASP A 9 -7.50 -5.09 23.86
CA ASP A 9 -7.00 -4.01 24.70
C ASP A 9 -5.53 -3.70 24.39
N VAL A 10 -5.29 -2.48 23.90
CA VAL A 10 -3.96 -2.00 23.49
C VAL A 10 -2.96 -2.09 24.63
N LYS A 11 -3.34 -1.75 25.87
CA LYS A 11 -2.39 -1.68 26.99
C LYS A 11 -1.92 -3.06 27.43
N LYS A 12 -2.86 -4.01 27.50
CA LYS A 12 -2.54 -5.39 27.88
C LYS A 12 -1.70 -6.08 26.81
N LEU A 13 -2.04 -5.85 25.54
CA LEU A 13 -1.28 -6.39 24.41
C LEU A 13 0.14 -5.80 24.35
N ALA A 14 0.28 -4.48 24.55
CA ALA A 14 1.59 -3.81 24.60
C ALA A 14 2.48 -4.40 25.72
N SER A 15 1.93 -4.61 26.91
CA SER A 15 2.68 -5.24 28.02
C SER A 15 3.15 -6.65 27.69
N ALA A 16 2.36 -7.43 26.94
CA ALA A 16 2.69 -8.80 26.58
C ALA A 16 3.82 -8.88 25.54
N ILE A 17 3.88 -7.94 24.60
CA ILE A 17 4.89 -7.92 23.52
C ILE A 17 6.16 -7.15 23.88
N ASN A 18 6.13 -6.35 24.95
CA ASN A 18 7.23 -5.47 25.35
C ASN A 18 8.56 -6.22 25.54
N SER A 19 8.54 -7.37 26.23
CA SER A 19 9.76 -8.16 26.49
C SER A 19 10.42 -8.68 25.20
N VAL A 20 9.61 -9.06 24.21
CA VAL A 20 10.09 -9.55 22.91
C VAL A 20 10.74 -8.40 22.13
N ILE A 21 10.13 -7.21 22.15
CA ILE A 21 10.67 -6.03 21.47
C ILE A 21 11.95 -5.53 22.15
N ALA A 22 11.98 -5.52 23.48
CA ALA A 22 13.15 -5.12 24.26
C ALA A 22 14.40 -5.94 23.91
N SER A 23 14.24 -7.20 23.49
CA SER A 23 15.36 -8.04 23.04
C SER A 23 16.01 -7.57 21.73
N LYS A 24 15.35 -6.71 20.94
CA LYS A 24 15.82 -6.23 19.63
C LYS A 24 15.95 -4.73 19.53
N GLN A 25 15.18 -3.97 20.30
CA GLN A 25 15.11 -2.50 20.27
C GLN A 25 15.04 -1.93 21.69
N TRP A 26 16.16 -2.05 22.40
CA TRP A 26 16.31 -1.47 23.73
C TRP A 26 16.36 0.06 23.68
N GLY A 27 15.62 0.71 24.57
CA GLY A 27 15.41 2.17 24.64
C GLY A 27 14.16 2.66 23.89
N ASN A 28 13.60 1.87 22.97
CA ASN A 28 12.40 2.23 22.19
C ASN A 28 11.26 1.20 22.35
N GLU A 29 11.41 0.22 23.25
CA GLU A 29 10.50 -0.90 23.39
C GLU A 29 9.08 -0.47 23.74
N ALA A 30 8.92 0.50 24.63
CA ALA A 30 7.61 1.02 25.03
C ALA A 30 6.89 1.68 23.84
N LEU A 31 7.62 2.47 23.04
CA LEU A 31 7.08 3.14 21.87
C LEU A 31 6.62 2.13 20.81
N PHE A 32 7.47 1.16 20.47
CA PHE A 32 7.10 0.16 19.48
C PHE A 32 6.01 -0.78 19.99
N ALA A 33 6.02 -1.17 21.27
CA ALA A 33 4.99 -2.02 21.85
C ALA A 33 3.61 -1.36 21.78
N GLU A 34 3.53 -0.06 22.10
CA GLU A 34 2.27 0.67 22.01
C GLU A 34 1.75 0.74 20.56
N ARG A 35 2.59 1.14 19.60
CA ARG A 35 2.18 1.28 18.19
C ARG A 35 1.86 -0.05 17.52
N ILE A 36 2.61 -1.10 17.82
CA ILE A 36 2.32 -2.45 17.29
C ILE A 36 1.02 -2.98 17.88
N ALA A 37 0.78 -2.79 19.19
CA ALA A 37 -0.47 -3.19 19.81
C ALA A 37 -1.68 -2.45 19.22
N GLU A 38 -1.57 -1.13 18.99
CA GLU A 38 -2.60 -0.34 18.32
C GLU A 38 -2.93 -0.89 16.92
N ALA A 39 -1.91 -1.17 16.10
CA ALA A 39 -2.10 -1.73 14.77
C ALA A 39 -2.74 -3.13 14.80
N CYS A 40 -2.32 -3.98 15.75
CA CYS A 40 -2.88 -5.32 15.93
C CYS A 40 -4.36 -5.30 16.35
N VAL A 41 -4.74 -4.40 17.27
CA VAL A 41 -6.13 -4.27 17.72
C VAL A 41 -7.02 -3.78 16.57
N LEU A 42 -6.54 -2.85 15.74
CA LEU A 42 -7.27 -2.37 14.55
C LEU A 42 -7.48 -3.46 13.49
N ALA A 43 -6.50 -4.36 13.33
CA ALA A 43 -6.56 -5.46 12.37
C ALA A 43 -7.24 -6.72 12.94
N MET A 44 -7.57 -6.76 14.23
CA MET A 44 -8.09 -7.94 14.91
C MET A 44 -9.53 -8.26 14.45
N PRO A 45 -9.77 -9.44 13.85
CA PRO A 45 -11.13 -9.89 13.54
C PRO A 45 -11.88 -10.32 14.81
N LYS A 46 -13.21 -10.49 14.70
CA LYS A 46 -14.03 -11.03 15.81
C LYS A 46 -13.58 -12.43 16.25
N ASP A 47 -13.17 -13.25 15.28
CA ASP A 47 -12.59 -14.58 15.52
C ASP A 47 -11.07 -14.47 15.60
N ILE A 48 -10.51 -14.52 16.81
CA ILE A 48 -9.06 -14.34 17.06
C ILE A 48 -8.18 -15.31 16.24
N THR A 49 -8.66 -16.52 15.95
CA THR A 49 -7.93 -17.53 15.18
C THR A 49 -7.70 -17.17 13.72
N LYS A 50 -8.46 -16.21 13.17
CA LYS A 50 -8.36 -15.75 11.78
C LYS A 50 -7.50 -14.50 11.62
N PHE A 51 -6.73 -14.14 12.64
CA PHE A 51 -5.82 -13.00 12.56
C PHE A 51 -4.82 -13.18 11.41
N ASN A 52 -4.79 -12.23 10.48
CA ASN A 52 -3.84 -12.21 9.37
C ASN A 52 -2.87 -11.04 9.53
N GLN A 53 -1.58 -11.37 9.64
CA GLN A 53 -0.50 -10.39 9.73
C GLN A 53 -0.36 -9.52 8.46
N ASP A 54 -0.80 -10.00 7.29
CA ASP A 54 -0.70 -9.26 6.03
C ASP A 54 -1.60 -8.02 5.99
N ASN A 55 -2.59 -7.95 6.89
CA ASN A 55 -3.43 -6.76 7.08
C ASN A 55 -2.65 -5.60 7.73
N ILE A 56 -1.46 -5.85 8.26
CA ILE A 56 -0.59 -4.84 8.88
C ILE A 56 0.65 -4.69 8.00
N ARG A 57 0.81 -3.50 7.39
CA ARG A 57 2.01 -3.18 6.61
C ARG A 57 2.85 -2.13 7.31
N VAL A 58 4.18 -2.33 7.27
CA VAL A 58 5.16 -1.39 7.78
C VAL A 58 5.79 -0.64 6.61
N ALA A 59 5.65 0.69 6.61
CA ALA A 59 6.31 1.57 5.65
C ALA A 59 7.43 2.35 6.35
N LYS A 60 8.63 2.33 5.78
CA LYS A 60 9.78 3.11 6.29
C LYS A 60 9.92 4.39 5.49
N ILE A 61 9.82 5.53 6.16
CA ILE A 61 10.04 6.85 5.56
C ILE A 61 11.44 7.31 5.93
N LEU A 62 12.30 7.46 4.93
CA LEU A 62 13.66 7.94 5.12
C LEU A 62 13.65 9.43 5.51
N GLY A 63 14.55 9.83 6.42
CA GLY A 63 14.68 11.22 6.87
C GLY A 63 13.89 11.57 8.15
N SER A 64 13.16 10.62 8.73
CA SER A 64 12.44 10.81 10.01
C SER A 64 13.14 10.12 11.19
N SER A 65 12.76 10.50 12.41
CA SER A 65 13.16 9.83 13.65
C SER A 65 12.24 8.65 13.98
N VAL A 66 12.77 7.64 14.66
CA VAL A 66 12.01 6.49 15.19
C VAL A 66 10.88 6.95 16.12
N GLN A 67 11.08 8.05 16.85
CA GLN A 67 10.07 8.59 17.76
C GLN A 67 8.82 9.10 17.03
N ALA A 68 8.91 9.40 15.73
CA ALA A 68 7.78 9.82 14.92
C ALA A 68 6.95 8.65 14.36
N THR A 69 7.17 7.43 14.84
CA THR A 69 6.41 6.25 14.40
C THR A 69 4.94 6.39 14.81
N THR A 70 4.06 6.31 13.83
CA THR A 70 2.60 6.45 13.99
C THR A 70 1.88 5.35 13.25
N VAL A 71 0.69 5.00 13.73
CA VAL A 71 -0.22 4.05 13.07
C VAL A 71 -1.17 4.84 12.18
N VAL A 72 -1.24 4.47 10.90
CA VAL A 72 -2.18 5.08 9.97
C VAL A 72 -3.34 4.12 9.74
N ARG A 73 -4.56 4.61 9.94
CA ARG A 73 -5.80 3.87 9.65
C ARG A 73 -6.09 3.91 8.16
N GLY A 74 -5.39 3.07 7.40
CA GLY A 74 -5.52 3.01 5.94
C GLY A 74 -4.27 2.45 5.29
N MET A 75 -3.98 2.91 4.07
CA MET A 75 -2.81 2.50 3.30
C MET A 75 -1.86 3.68 3.09
N CYS A 76 -0.58 3.46 3.36
CA CYS A 76 0.49 4.42 3.08
C CYS A 76 1.38 3.91 1.95
N MET A 77 1.67 4.76 0.97
CA MET A 77 2.61 4.46 -0.09
C MET A 77 3.86 5.35 0.08
N PRO A 78 5.08 4.78 0.05
CA PRO A 78 6.31 5.57 0.22
C PRO A 78 6.61 6.43 -1.01
N ARG A 79 6.05 6.08 -2.17
CA ARG A 79 6.15 6.87 -3.40
C ARG A 79 4.99 7.87 -3.45
N GLY A 80 5.31 9.13 -3.67
CA GLY A 80 4.31 10.19 -3.84
C GLY A 80 3.54 10.09 -5.15
N ALA A 81 2.47 10.89 -5.27
CA ALA A 81 1.69 11.01 -6.50
C ALA A 81 2.56 11.55 -7.65
N LEU A 82 2.45 10.98 -8.85
CA LEU A 82 3.21 11.42 -10.03
C LEU A 82 2.60 12.65 -10.72
N GLY A 83 1.28 12.83 -10.64
CA GLY A 83 0.58 13.94 -11.30
C GLY A 83 0.74 15.30 -10.62
N THR A 84 0.05 16.30 -11.17
CA THR A 84 0.06 17.70 -10.69
C THR A 84 -0.65 17.88 -9.35
N ILE A 85 -1.71 17.10 -9.10
CA ILE A 85 -2.48 17.14 -7.86
C ILE A 85 -1.76 16.31 -6.81
N LYS A 86 -1.36 16.94 -5.70
CA LYS A 86 -0.62 16.29 -4.59
C LYS A 86 -1.48 16.03 -3.36
N GLU A 87 -2.60 16.72 -3.23
CA GLU A 87 -3.50 16.60 -2.08
C GLU A 87 -4.95 16.66 -2.55
N VAL A 88 -5.78 15.82 -1.95
CA VAL A 88 -7.22 15.79 -2.21
C VAL A 88 -7.93 15.27 -0.97
N VAL A 89 -9.10 15.85 -0.66
CA VAL A 89 -9.92 15.47 0.50
C VAL A 89 -11.22 14.85 -0.01
N ASN A 90 -11.71 13.79 0.64
CA ASN A 90 -12.94 13.08 0.29
C ASN A 90 -12.97 12.52 -1.15
N ALA A 91 -11.86 11.97 -1.64
CA ALA A 91 -11.82 11.31 -2.95
C ALA A 91 -12.30 9.86 -2.92
N LYS A 92 -12.81 9.42 -4.08
CA LYS A 92 -13.05 8.01 -4.36
C LYS A 92 -11.75 7.36 -4.81
N VAL A 93 -11.43 6.20 -4.24
CA VAL A 93 -10.21 5.46 -4.58
C VAL A 93 -10.58 4.33 -5.55
N ALA A 94 -9.93 4.32 -6.72
CA ALA A 94 -9.99 3.22 -7.66
C ALA A 94 -8.67 2.45 -7.64
N VAL A 95 -8.75 1.11 -7.68
CA VAL A 95 -7.58 0.23 -7.69
C VAL A 95 -7.62 -0.57 -8.98
N TYR A 96 -6.65 -0.34 -9.87
CA TYR A 96 -6.51 -1.05 -11.13
C TYR A 96 -5.46 -2.15 -10.97
N GLY A 97 -5.87 -3.40 -11.19
CA GLY A 97 -4.98 -4.57 -11.21
C GLY A 97 -4.39 -4.86 -12.60
N ILE A 98 -4.75 -4.06 -13.60
CA ILE A 98 -4.28 -4.16 -14.98
C ILE A 98 -3.21 -3.11 -15.27
N PRO A 99 -2.20 -3.42 -16.09
CA PRO A 99 -1.28 -2.40 -16.57
C PRO A 99 -2.03 -1.37 -17.43
N LEU A 100 -1.75 -0.09 -17.20
CA LEU A 100 -2.14 1.00 -18.09
C LEU A 100 -0.97 1.27 -19.04
N ASP A 101 -0.91 0.48 -20.11
CA ASP A 101 0.14 0.58 -21.15
C ASP A 101 -0.48 0.31 -22.53
N SER A 102 0.26 0.67 -23.59
CA SER A 102 0.00 0.30 -24.97
C SER A 102 -0.21 -1.21 -25.11
N ALA A 103 -1.20 -1.60 -25.91
CA ALA A 103 -1.60 -3.00 -26.04
C ALA A 103 -0.51 -3.78 -26.79
N THR A 104 0.36 -4.45 -26.05
CA THR A 104 1.36 -5.32 -26.66
C THR A 104 0.69 -6.59 -27.16
N THR A 105 0.87 -6.91 -28.44
CA THR A 105 0.38 -8.15 -29.02
C THR A 105 1.19 -9.34 -28.50
N GLU A 106 0.54 -10.41 -28.05
CA GLU A 106 1.21 -11.62 -27.51
C GLU A 106 2.19 -12.25 -28.50
N THR A 107 1.83 -12.26 -29.79
CA THR A 107 2.73 -12.67 -30.87
C THR A 107 3.47 -11.48 -31.45
N LYS A 108 4.73 -11.67 -31.86
CA LYS A 108 5.53 -10.64 -32.52
C LYS A 108 4.85 -10.16 -33.81
N GLY A 109 4.17 -9.02 -33.74
CA GLY A 109 3.65 -8.29 -34.90
C GLY A 109 4.74 -7.38 -35.46
N THR A 110 5.17 -7.60 -36.69
CA THR A 110 6.01 -6.64 -37.42
C THR A 110 5.14 -5.68 -38.20
N VAL A 111 5.11 -4.41 -37.80
CA VAL A 111 4.46 -3.33 -38.53
C VAL A 111 5.47 -2.72 -39.51
N LEU A 112 5.15 -2.74 -40.80
CA LEU A 112 5.97 -2.16 -41.86
C LEU A 112 5.54 -0.72 -42.13
N LEU A 113 6.26 0.24 -41.55
CA LEU A 113 6.04 1.67 -41.78
C LEU A 113 6.92 2.13 -42.95
N LYS A 114 6.31 2.67 -44.01
CA LYS A 114 7.05 3.08 -45.23
C LYS A 114 7.09 4.59 -45.43
N SER A 115 6.14 5.31 -44.85
CA SER A 115 6.04 6.77 -44.95
C SER A 115 5.92 7.45 -43.59
N ALA A 116 6.21 8.76 -43.56
CA ALA A 116 5.96 9.59 -42.38
C ALA A 116 4.46 9.67 -42.03
N ALA A 117 3.57 9.55 -43.02
CA ALA A 117 2.14 9.49 -42.80
C ALA A 117 1.73 8.19 -42.09
N ASP A 118 2.33 7.05 -42.45
CA ASP A 118 2.06 5.76 -41.80
C ASP A 118 2.47 5.78 -40.33
N LEU A 119 3.62 6.39 -40.03
CA LEU A 119 4.12 6.51 -38.66
C LEU A 119 3.20 7.39 -37.80
N LYS A 120 2.70 8.49 -38.36
CA LYS A 120 1.73 9.35 -37.66
C LYS A 120 0.41 8.61 -37.41
N ASN A 121 -0.14 7.97 -38.44
CA ASN A 121 -1.41 7.24 -38.33
C ASN A 121 -1.31 6.07 -37.33
N TYR A 122 -0.16 5.41 -37.23
CA TYR A 122 0.08 4.36 -36.25
C TYR A 122 0.00 4.90 -34.81
N ASN A 123 0.70 6.01 -34.53
CA ASN A 123 0.65 6.66 -33.21
C ASN A 123 -0.77 7.10 -32.86
N ASP A 124 -1.48 7.75 -33.79
CA ASP A 124 -2.86 8.20 -33.58
C ASP A 124 -3.79 7.01 -33.28
N SER A 125 -3.57 5.85 -33.93
CA SER A 125 -4.38 4.64 -33.72
C SER A 125 -4.13 3.96 -32.37
N GLU A 126 -2.88 3.95 -31.88
CA GLU A 126 -2.51 3.40 -30.57
C GLU A 126 -3.10 4.26 -29.43
N GLU A 127 -3.01 5.59 -29.55
CA GLU A 127 -3.63 6.51 -28.59
C GLU A 127 -5.15 6.36 -28.55
N ALA A 128 -5.81 6.23 -29.71
CA ALA A 128 -7.25 6.02 -29.78
C ALA A 128 -7.69 4.68 -29.15
N ALA A 129 -6.89 3.62 -29.32
CA ALA A 129 -7.15 2.34 -28.69
C ALA A 129 -7.05 2.42 -27.15
N LEU A 130 -6.02 3.12 -26.65
CA LEU A 130 -5.82 3.33 -25.21
C LEU A 130 -6.92 4.23 -24.60
N GLU A 131 -7.32 5.30 -25.30
CA GLU A 131 -8.40 6.20 -24.85
C GLU A 131 -9.74 5.45 -24.73
N LYS A 132 -10.03 4.53 -25.65
CA LYS A 132 -11.24 3.69 -25.58
C LYS A 132 -11.28 2.81 -24.32
N ILE A 133 -10.12 2.32 -23.87
CA ILE A 133 -10.01 1.51 -22.65
C ILE A 133 -10.22 2.38 -21.41
N ILE A 134 -9.68 3.61 -21.41
CA ILE A 134 -9.79 4.54 -20.27
C ILE A 134 -11.22 5.08 -20.09
N LYS A 135 -11.95 5.30 -21.19
CA LYS A 135 -13.33 5.80 -21.17
C LYS A 135 -14.37 4.75 -20.79
N ALA A 136 -14.05 3.46 -20.93
CA ALA A 136 -14.94 2.34 -20.63
C ALA A 136 -15.04 2.08 -19.12
#